data_AF-A0A1V4BMA3-F1
#
_entry.id   AF-A0A1V4BMA3-F1
#
_cell.length_a   1.000
_cell.length_b   1.000
_cell.length_c   1.000
_cell.angle_alpha   90.00
_cell.angle_beta   90.00
_cell.angle_gamma   90.00
#
_symmetry.space_group_name_H-M   'P 1'
#
loop_
_entity.id
_entity.type
_entity.pdbx_description
1 polymer ?
#
loop_
_entity_poly.entity_id
_entity_poly.type
_entity_poly.pdbx_seq_one_letter_code
_entity_poly.pdbx_strand_id
1 'polypeptide(L)'
;MDDSSLNVIKASRSESAQSKERKKRNQENIPVHSFRTLLEDVGTICLHTVECTIREGSYRFSKITRPTSRQQKALDLLGVYLICTQ
;
A
#
# COMPACT_ATOMS: atom_id res chain seq x y z
N MET A 1 -22.92 -38.87 -21.99
CA MET A 1 -22.30 -38.25 -20.82
C MET A 1 -21.85 -36.87 -21.28
N ASP A 2 -22.80 -35.96 -21.23
CA ASP A 2 -22.73 -34.59 -21.68
C ASP A 2 -21.78 -33.78 -20.78
N ASP A 3 -20.73 -33.24 -21.40
CA ASP A 3 -19.89 -32.19 -20.83
C ASP A 3 -20.69 -30.90 -20.82
N SER A 4 -21.66 -30.82 -19.91
CA SER A 4 -22.35 -29.59 -19.55
C SER A 4 -21.38 -28.68 -18.79
N SER A 5 -20.35 -28.23 -19.50
CA SER A 5 -19.37 -27.25 -19.06
C SER A 5 -20.14 -26.01 -18.60
N LEU A 6 -20.20 -25.84 -17.27
CA LEU A 6 -20.86 -24.73 -16.60
C LEU A 6 -20.35 -23.42 -17.19
N ASN A 7 -21.13 -22.84 -18.10
CA ASN A 7 -20.75 -21.65 -18.84
C ASN A 7 -20.77 -20.46 -17.86
N VAL A 8 -19.62 -20.19 -17.23
CA VAL A 8 -19.46 -19.06 -16.33
C VAL A 8 -19.64 -17.78 -17.14
N ILE A 9 -20.74 -17.07 -16.90
CA ILE A 9 -21.01 -15.77 -17.53
C ILE A 9 -19.95 -14.78 -17.06
N LYS A 10 -19.14 -14.26 -18.00
CA LYS A 10 -18.13 -13.25 -17.70
C LYS A 10 -18.80 -11.94 -17.28
N ALA A 11 -18.40 -11.40 -16.13
CA ALA A 11 -18.86 -10.10 -15.69
C ALA A 11 -18.40 -8.99 -16.65
N SER A 12 -19.31 -8.08 -17.01
CA SER A 12 -18.96 -6.90 -17.81
C SER A 12 -18.17 -5.90 -16.95
N ARG A 13 -17.12 -5.32 -17.54
CA ARG A 13 -16.26 -4.35 -16.84
C ARG A 13 -16.98 -3.01 -16.74
N SER A 14 -16.99 -2.41 -15.56
CA SER A 14 -17.54 -1.06 -15.34
C SER A 14 -16.76 0.02 -16.10
N GLU A 15 -17.39 1.17 -16.37
CA GLU A 15 -16.72 2.32 -16.98
C GLU A 15 -15.48 2.77 -16.18
N SER A 16 -15.56 2.70 -14.85
CA SER A 16 -14.44 3.03 -13.97
C SER A 16 -13.28 2.04 -14.11
N ALA A 17 -13.56 0.75 -14.31
CA ALA A 17 -12.55 -0.27 -14.58
C ALA A 17 -11.86 -0.05 -15.93
N GLN A 18 -12.64 0.28 -16.96
CA GLN A 18 -12.10 0.61 -18.29
C GLN A 18 -11.24 1.88 -18.27
N SER A 19 -11.66 2.92 -17.54
CA SER A 19 -10.88 4.15 -17.39
C SER A 19 -9.59 3.92 -16.60
N LYS A 20 -9.62 3.13 -15.52
CA LYS A 20 -8.42 2.75 -14.76
C LYS A 20 -7.42 1.99 -15.61
N GLU A 21 -7.89 1.06 -16.45
CA GLU A 21 -7.04 0.30 -17.37
C GLU A 21 -6.39 1.21 -18.40
N ARG A 22 -7.17 2.10 -19.04
CA ARG A 22 -6.67 3.02 -20.06
C ARG A 22 -5.66 4.04 -19.50
N LYS A 23 -5.95 4.61 -18.34
CA LYS A 23 -5.17 5.72 -17.77
C LYS A 23 -4.07 5.26 -16.81
N LYS A 24 -4.10 3.99 -16.37
CA LYS A 24 -3.30 3.45 -15.25
C LYS A 24 -3.32 4.36 -14.01
N ARG A 25 -4.42 5.10 -13.84
CA ARG A 25 -4.65 6.08 -12.77
C ARG A 25 -6.05 5.96 -12.23
N ASN A 26 -6.20 6.22 -10.93
CA ASN A 26 -7.50 6.22 -10.27
C ASN A 26 -8.24 7.56 -10.50
N GLN A 27 -9.45 7.71 -9.94
CA GLN A 27 -10.26 8.93 -10.05
C GLN A 27 -9.58 10.16 -9.42
N GLU A 28 -8.64 9.96 -8.50
CA GLU A 28 -7.82 11.00 -7.87
C GLU A 28 -6.51 11.26 -8.65
N ASN A 29 -6.36 10.72 -9.86
CA ASN A 29 -5.17 10.84 -10.72
C ASN A 29 -3.87 10.23 -10.12
N ILE A 30 -4.00 9.31 -9.16
CA ILE A 30 -2.88 8.58 -8.56
C ILE A 30 -2.59 7.33 -9.41
N PRO A 31 -1.31 6.98 -9.66
CA PRO A 31 -0.95 5.73 -10.33
C PRO A 31 -1.62 4.52 -9.69
N VAL A 32 -2.25 3.67 -10.51
CA VAL A 32 -2.86 2.42 -10.05
C VAL A 32 -1.75 1.41 -9.82
N HIS A 33 -1.66 0.94 -8.58
CA HIS A 33 -0.77 -0.15 -8.20
C HIS A 33 -1.46 -1.49 -8.32
N SER A 34 -0.71 -2.51 -8.72
CA SER A 34 -1.10 -3.88 -8.39
C SER A 34 -1.00 -4.06 -6.88
N PHE A 35 -1.71 -5.05 -6.31
CA PHE A 35 -1.58 -5.32 -4.88
C PHE A 35 -0.13 -5.61 -4.47
N ARG A 36 0.64 -6.32 -5.32
CA ARG A 36 2.07 -6.56 -5.10
C ARG A 36 2.88 -5.26 -5.00
N THR A 37 2.76 -4.38 -6.00
CA THR A 37 3.52 -3.12 -6.01
C THR A 37 3.08 -2.16 -4.90
N LEU A 38 1.81 -2.27 -4.45
CA LEU A 38 1.34 -1.55 -3.27
C LEU A 38 2.00 -2.08 -1.98
N LEU A 39 2.14 -3.40 -1.82
CA LEU A 39 2.83 -4.00 -0.68
C LEU A 39 4.33 -3.67 -0.68
N GLU A 40 4.96 -3.62 -1.85
CA GLU A 40 6.34 -3.14 -1.99
C GLU A 40 6.49 -1.68 -1.53
N ASP A 41 5.55 -0.80 -1.93
CA ASP A 41 5.51 0.60 -1.50
C ASP A 41 5.32 0.72 0.04
N VAL A 42 4.37 -0.03 0.61
CA VAL A 42 4.13 -0.07 2.07
C VAL A 42 5.32 -0.66 2.83
N GLY A 43 6.02 -1.64 2.26
CA GLY A 43 7.21 -2.27 2.85
C GLY A 43 8.39 -1.32 3.03
N THR A 44 8.35 -0.11 2.46
CA THR A 44 9.35 0.93 2.74
C THR A 44 9.17 1.61 4.11
N ILE A 45 8.06 1.32 4.81
CA ILE A 45 7.87 1.73 6.19
C ILE A 45 8.65 0.76 7.09
N CYS A 46 9.69 1.29 7.73
CA CYS A 46 10.61 0.51 8.54
C CYS A 46 10.74 1.08 9.96
N LEU A 47 11.14 0.22 10.90
CA LEU A 47 11.62 0.63 12.22
C LEU A 47 13.13 0.88 12.14
N HIS A 48 13.54 2.14 12.26
CA HIS A 48 14.95 2.50 12.33
C HIS A 48 15.41 2.55 13.78
N THR A 49 16.50 1.86 14.10
CA THR A 49 17.25 2.10 15.35
C THR A 49 18.29 3.15 15.06
N VAL A 50 18.14 4.31 15.70
CA VAL A 50 19.03 5.45 15.54
C VAL A 50 19.94 5.52 16.75
N GLU A 51 21.24 5.58 16.50
CA GLU A 51 22.26 5.83 17.51
C GLU A 51 22.90 7.19 17.23
N CYS A 52 22.94 8.05 18.23
CA CYS A 52 23.49 9.39 18.14
C CYS A 52 24.47 9.64 19.29
N THR A 53 25.66 10.10 18.95
CA THR A 53 26.65 10.53 19.94
C THR A 53 26.63 12.05 20.02
N ILE A 54 26.34 12.58 21.20
CA ILE A 54 26.43 14.00 21.52
C ILE A 54 27.46 14.20 22.64
N ARG A 55 27.79 15.46 22.95
CA ARG A 55 28.81 15.79 23.97
C ARG A 55 28.52 15.17 25.34
N GLU A 56 27.25 14.95 25.67
CA GLU A 56 26.78 14.41 26.95
C GLU A 56 26.69 12.87 26.99
N GLY A 57 26.90 12.17 25.86
CA GLY A 57 26.84 10.70 25.80
C GLY A 57 26.29 10.15 24.48
N SER A 58 26.11 8.83 24.42
CA SER A 58 25.43 8.15 23.32
C SER A 58 23.97 7.86 23.66
N TYR A 59 23.09 8.12 22.69
CA TYR A 59 21.65 7.92 22.79
C TYR A 59 21.23 6.93 21.72
N ARG A 60 20.36 6.00 22.10
CA ARG A 60 19.78 5.03 21.18
C ARG A 60 18.27 5.03 21.31
N PHE A 61 17.58 5.22 20.20
CA PHE A 61 16.12 5.21 20.16
C PHE A 61 15.64 4.59 18.85
N SER A 62 14.39 4.12 18.85
CA SER A 62 13.75 3.58 17.66
C SER A 62 12.77 4.58 17.07
N LYS A 63 12.69 4.64 15.74
CA LYS A 63 11.83 5.56 15.01
C LYS A 63 11.22 4.87 13.80
N ILE A 64 9.89 4.89 13.71
CA ILE A 64 9.17 4.38 12.54
C ILE A 64 9.20 5.45 11.43
N THR A 65 9.39 5.02 10.17
CA THR A 65 9.25 5.90 9.01
C THR A 65 7.84 6.48 8.95
N ARG A 66 7.73 7.80 8.76
CA ARG A 66 6.42 8.45 8.56
C ARG A 66 5.83 8.00 7.22
N PRO A 67 4.63 7.40 7.20
CA PRO A 67 3.99 6.98 5.95
C PRO A 67 3.71 8.18 5.04
N THR A 68 3.87 7.98 3.73
CA THR A 68 3.32 8.91 2.73
C THR A 68 1.78 8.85 2.73
N SER A 69 1.10 9.86 2.18
CA SER A 69 -0.37 9.86 2.11
C SER A 69 -0.95 8.61 1.44
N ARG A 70 -0.23 8.04 0.47
CA ARG A 70 -0.66 6.82 -0.23
C ARG A 70 -0.53 5.60 0.67
N GLN A 71 0.58 5.46 1.38
CA GLN A 71 0.80 4.35 2.31
C GLN A 71 -0.19 4.43 3.47
N GLN A 72 -0.47 5.63 4.00
CA GLN A 72 -1.49 5.80 5.03
C GLN A 72 -2.85 5.33 4.54
N LYS A 73 -3.29 5.76 3.35
CA LYS A 73 -4.55 5.30 2.75
C LYS A 73 -4.59 3.77 2.58
N ALA A 74 -3.46 3.14 2.25
CA ALA A 74 -3.36 1.69 2.15
C ALA A 74 -3.50 1.00 3.51
N LEU A 75 -2.84 1.53 4.55
CA LEU A 75 -2.95 1.04 5.93
C LEU A 75 -4.38 1.16 6.47
N ASP A 76 -5.04 2.30 6.21
CA ASP A 76 -6.43 2.55 6.60
C ASP A 76 -7.38 1.54 5.93
N LEU A 77 -7.19 1.26 4.64
CA LEU A 77 -7.98 0.27 3.90
C LEU A 77 -7.72 -1.17 4.38
N LEU A 78 -6.51 -1.47 4.87
CA LEU A 78 -6.16 -2.75 5.46
C LEU A 78 -6.61 -2.88 6.94
N GLY A 79 -7.02 -1.78 7.58
CA GLY A 79 -7.36 -1.74 9.00
C GLY A 79 -6.14 -1.95 9.92
N VAL A 80 -4.94 -1.59 9.46
CA VAL A 80 -3.68 -1.76 10.20
C VAL A 80 -3.21 -0.40 10.72
N TYR A 81 -2.83 -0.33 11.99
CA TYR A 81 -2.34 0.90 12.62
C TYR A 81 -0.87 0.77 13.00
N LEU A 82 -0.09 1.80 12.69
CA LEU A 82 1.29 1.93 13.16
C LEU A 82 1.28 2.70 14.48
N ILE A 83 1.82 2.10 15.54
CA ILE A 83 2.08 2.81 16.78
C ILE A 83 3.35 3.64 16.56
N CYS A 84 3.19 4.85 16.05
CA CYS A 84 4.31 5.79 15.91
C CYS A 84 4.83 6.16 17.30
N THR A 85 5.96 5.58 17.71
CA THR A 85 6.74 6.09 18.84
C THR A 85 7.49 7.33 18.35
N GLN A 86 7.15 8.50 18.91
CA GLN A 86 7.78 9.77 18.58
C GLN A 86 9.06 9.99 19.37
#